data_AF-A0A969CMI0-F1
#
_entry.id   AF-A0A969CMI0-F1
#
_cell.length_a   1.000
_cell.length_b   1.000
_cell.length_c   1.000
_cell.angle_alpha   90.00
_cell.angle_beta   90.00
_cell.angle_gamma   90.00
#
_symmetry.space_group_name_H-M   'P 1'
#
loop_
_entity.id
_entity.type
_entity.pdbx_description
1 polymer ?
#
loop_
_entity_poly.entity_id
_entity_poly.type
_entity_poly.pdbx_seq_one_letter_code
_entity_poly.pdbx_strand_id
1 'polypeptide(L)'
;MNSPEPLQRLLVLEGCYNTRDIGGYETLDGKKTRWRSVLRSDSLHRLTSTCQQTLLDYGVRTIIDLRYLSEVNKAPNVFANSPQVTYLHLPLFNEALETDLRKAKTLIEQGLLLLKHCQQEIKVVMEAIAFA
;
A
#
# COMPACT_ATOMS: atom_id res chain seq x y z
N MET A 1 15.16 -28.63 -8.99
CA MET A 1 13.88 -28.01 -9.38
C MET A 1 13.23 -27.52 -8.10
N ASN A 2 13.25 -26.21 -7.82
CA ASN A 2 12.55 -25.69 -6.66
C ASN A 2 11.08 -25.61 -7.02
N SER A 3 10.25 -26.40 -6.32
CA SER A 3 8.79 -26.25 -6.37
C SER A 3 8.44 -24.78 -6.11
N PRO A 4 7.48 -24.19 -6.84
CA PRO A 4 7.07 -22.83 -6.54
C PRO A 4 6.57 -22.77 -5.10
N GLU A 5 7.19 -21.92 -4.28
CA GLU A 5 6.75 -21.61 -2.92
C GLU A 5 5.22 -21.40 -2.91
N PRO A 6 4.48 -22.03 -1.99
CA PRO A 6 3.03 -21.95 -1.95
C PRO A 6 2.58 -20.48 -1.89
N LEU A 7 1.53 -20.15 -2.64
CA LEU A 7 0.97 -18.81 -2.68
C LEU A 7 0.40 -18.46 -1.29
N GLN A 8 1.12 -17.63 -0.53
CA GLN A 8 0.68 -17.14 0.76
C GLN A 8 0.13 -15.73 0.63
N ARG A 9 -1.09 -15.55 1.15
CA ARG A 9 -1.77 -14.25 1.19
C ARG A 9 -1.20 -13.33 2.26
N LEU A 10 -0.94 -13.85 3.46
CA LEU A 10 -0.42 -13.08 4.58
C LEU A 10 1.10 -13.24 4.62
N LEU A 11 1.83 -12.13 4.55
CA LEU A 11 3.28 -12.11 4.72
C LEU A 11 3.57 -11.62 6.15
N VAL A 12 4.18 -12.48 6.96
CA VAL A 12 4.57 -12.11 8.33
C VAL A 12 5.93 -11.43 8.26
N LEU A 13 5.94 -10.12 8.51
CA LEU A 13 7.14 -9.29 8.44
C LEU A 13 7.34 -8.57 9.76
N GLU A 14 8.49 -8.74 10.39
CA GLU A 14 8.82 -8.06 11.63
C GLU A 14 8.86 -6.54 11.43
N GLY A 15 8.19 -5.80 12.31
CA GLY A 15 8.09 -4.35 12.23
C GLY A 15 7.05 -3.82 11.24
N CYS A 16 6.21 -4.70 10.67
CA CYS A 16 5.11 -4.31 9.82
C CYS A 16 3.88 -5.20 10.04
N TYR A 17 2.68 -4.62 9.91
CA TYR A 17 1.42 -5.32 10.11
C TYR A 17 0.61 -5.32 8.82
N ASN A 18 -0.31 -6.29 8.71
CA ASN A 18 -1.29 -6.35 7.64
C ASN A 18 -0.72 -6.43 6.21
N THR A 19 0.53 -6.89 6.06
CA THR A 19 1.12 -7.18 4.74
C THR A 19 0.41 -8.33 4.07
N ARG A 20 -0.29 -8.06 2.98
CA ARG A 20 -1.02 -9.09 2.23
C ARG A 20 -0.88 -8.94 0.73
N ASP A 21 -0.72 -10.06 0.05
CA ASP A 21 -0.91 -10.14 -1.40
C ASP A 21 -2.40 -10.12 -1.72
N ILE A 22 -2.79 -9.25 -2.65
CA ILE A 22 -4.18 -9.14 -3.11
C ILE A 22 -4.45 -9.98 -4.37
N GLY A 23 -3.57 -10.91 -4.71
CA GLY A 23 -3.77 -11.93 -5.74
C GLY A 23 -4.87 -12.93 -5.39
N GLY A 24 -5.45 -13.55 -6.40
CA GLY A 24 -6.44 -14.62 -6.28
C GLY A 24 -7.86 -14.20 -5.88
N TYR A 25 -8.16 -12.90 -5.79
CA TYR A 25 -9.54 -12.42 -5.62
C TYR A 25 -10.30 -12.51 -6.94
N GLU A 26 -11.55 -12.96 -6.88
CA GLU A 26 -12.41 -13.04 -8.05
C GLU A 26 -12.83 -11.66 -8.54
N THR A 27 -12.79 -11.47 -9.85
CA THR A 27 -13.26 -10.27 -10.52
C THR A 27 -14.67 -10.48 -11.05
N LEU A 28 -15.38 -9.38 -11.33
CA LEU A 28 -16.77 -9.45 -11.83
C LEU A 28 -16.91 -10.20 -13.17
N ASP A 29 -15.84 -10.26 -13.97
CA ASP A 29 -15.77 -11.01 -15.23
C ASP A 29 -15.29 -12.47 -15.04
N GLY A 30 -15.27 -12.98 -13.81
CA GLY A 30 -14.94 -14.38 -13.50
C GLY A 30 -13.45 -14.72 -13.56
N LYS A 31 -12.57 -13.73 -13.73
CA LYS A 31 -11.11 -13.90 -13.63
C LYS A 31 -10.65 -13.78 -12.18
N LYS A 32 -9.33 -13.83 -11.98
CA LYS A 32 -8.70 -13.62 -10.67
C LYS A 32 -7.62 -12.55 -10.77
N THR A 33 -7.47 -11.75 -9.71
CA THR A 33 -6.32 -10.86 -9.56
C THR A 33 -5.02 -11.67 -9.60
N ARG A 34 -4.00 -11.15 -10.26
CA ARG A 34 -2.71 -11.85 -10.42
C ARG A 34 -1.92 -11.81 -9.10
N TRP A 35 -1.42 -12.97 -8.67
CA TRP A 35 -0.51 -13.06 -7.52
C TRP A 35 0.81 -12.35 -7.78
N ARG A 36 1.46 -11.90 -6.69
CA ARG A 36 2.75 -11.18 -6.70
C ARG A 36 2.73 -9.93 -7.57
N SER A 37 1.57 -9.29 -7.68
CA SER A 37 1.40 -8.07 -8.48
C SER A 37 1.18 -6.84 -7.60
N VAL A 38 0.36 -6.95 -6.54
CA VAL A 38 0.14 -5.86 -5.60
C VAL A 38 0.11 -6.42 -4.18
N LEU A 39 0.87 -5.77 -3.30
CA LEU A 39 0.80 -5.97 -1.87
C LEU A 39 0.13 -4.76 -1.23
N ARG A 40 -0.67 -4.98 -0.19
CA ARG A 40 -1.09 -3.93 0.73
C ARG A 40 -0.41 -4.13 2.08
N SER A 41 -0.13 -3.07 2.80
CA SER A 41 0.42 -3.16 4.14
C SER A 41 0.11 -1.92 5.00
N ASP A 42 0.44 -2.00 6.27
CA ASP A 42 0.64 -0.83 7.15
C ASP A 42 1.97 -0.12 6.81
N SER A 43 2.30 0.95 7.53
CA SER A 43 3.54 1.69 7.38
C SER A 43 4.79 0.80 7.53
N LEU A 44 5.78 1.02 6.66
CA LEU A 44 7.03 0.24 6.61
C LEU A 44 8.18 0.86 7.42
N HIS A 45 7.94 1.96 8.15
CA HIS A 45 9.00 2.73 8.84
C HIS A 45 9.80 1.94 9.89
N ARG A 46 9.29 0.78 10.36
CA ARG A 46 9.93 -0.10 11.35
C ARG A 46 10.39 -1.45 10.77
N LEU A 47 10.26 -1.63 9.46
CA LEU A 47 10.58 -2.91 8.82
C LEU A 47 12.07 -3.23 8.99
N THR A 48 12.37 -4.42 9.53
CA THR A 48 13.77 -4.85 9.74
C THR A 48 14.49 -5.05 8.41
N SER A 49 15.83 -4.99 8.41
CA SER A 49 16.63 -5.21 7.19
C SER A 49 16.37 -6.58 6.56
N THR A 50 16.18 -7.62 7.38
CA THR A 50 15.81 -8.96 6.91
C THR A 50 14.47 -8.95 6.18
N CYS A 51 13.45 -8.30 6.76
CA CYS A 51 12.14 -8.21 6.13
C CYS A 51 12.11 -7.26 4.92
N GLN A 52 12.99 -6.26 4.87
CA GLN A 52 13.22 -5.47 3.66
C GLN A 52 13.72 -6.36 2.52
N GLN A 53 14.72 -7.21 2.79
CA GLN A 53 15.20 -8.17 1.80
C GLN A 53 14.11 -9.17 1.40
N THR A 54 13.29 -9.63 2.34
CA THR A 54 12.14 -10.50 2.04
C THR A 54 11.18 -9.86 1.02
N LEU A 55 10.89 -8.55 1.14
CA LEU A 55 10.06 -7.85 0.14
C LEU A 55 10.75 -7.73 -1.23
N LEU A 56 12.07 -7.48 -1.24
CA LEU A 56 12.85 -7.42 -2.48
C LEU A 56 12.88 -8.78 -3.20
N ASP A 57 13.09 -9.86 -2.46
CA ASP A 57 13.10 -11.23 -2.98
C ASP A 57 11.71 -11.67 -3.44
N TYR A 58 10.66 -11.17 -2.76
CA TYR A 58 9.27 -11.35 -3.20
C TYR A 58 8.96 -10.67 -4.54
N GLY A 59 9.78 -9.67 -4.93
CA GLY A 59 9.67 -8.95 -6.19
C GLY A 59 9.13 -7.53 -6.07
N VAL A 60 9.03 -6.97 -4.87
CA VAL A 60 8.61 -5.56 -4.69
C VAL A 60 9.66 -4.64 -5.31
N ARG A 61 9.23 -3.77 -6.23
CA ARG A 61 10.06 -2.77 -6.91
C ARG A 61 9.50 -1.35 -6.84
N THR A 62 8.26 -1.19 -6.40
CA THR A 62 7.60 0.10 -6.23
C THR A 62 6.90 0.12 -4.88
N ILE A 63 7.10 1.21 -4.12
CA ILE A 63 6.37 1.50 -2.88
C ILE A 63 5.55 2.76 -3.09
N ILE A 64 4.25 2.64 -2.89
CA ILE A 64 3.31 3.76 -2.91
C ILE A 64 2.94 4.06 -1.45
N ASP A 65 3.43 5.18 -0.92
CA ASP A 65 3.18 5.61 0.45
C ASP A 65 2.05 6.63 0.48
N LEU A 66 0.92 6.23 1.07
CA LEU A 66 -0.33 7.01 1.08
C LEU A 66 -0.47 7.95 2.28
N ARG A 67 0.52 7.93 3.18
CA ARG A 67 0.50 8.68 4.45
C ARG A 67 0.63 10.19 4.22
N TYR A 68 0.18 10.98 5.18
CA TYR A 68 0.41 12.43 5.17
C TYR A 68 1.92 12.75 5.20
N LEU A 69 2.29 13.91 4.65
CA LEU A 69 3.68 14.38 4.68
C LEU A 69 4.25 14.46 6.11
N SER A 70 3.42 14.89 7.07
CA SER A 70 3.81 14.97 8.49
C SER A 70 4.15 13.60 9.08
N GLU A 71 3.43 12.55 8.69
CA GLU A 71 3.70 11.17 9.12
C GLU A 71 5.00 10.63 8.52
N VAL A 72 5.24 10.88 7.22
CA VAL A 72 6.48 10.44 6.55
C VAL A 72 7.69 11.17 7.12
N ASN A 73 7.58 12.47 7.43
CA ASN A 73 8.66 13.22 8.05
C ASN A 73 8.99 12.73 9.47
N LYS A 74 7.96 12.36 10.25
CA LYS A 74 8.15 11.82 11.61
C LYS A 74 8.67 10.37 11.60
N ALA A 75 8.23 9.59 10.63
CA ALA A 75 8.54 8.16 10.50
C ALA A 75 8.80 7.81 9.03
N PRO A 76 10.02 8.10 8.53
CA PRO A 76 10.38 7.88 7.13
C PRO A 76 10.24 6.40 6.74
N ASN A 77 9.80 6.15 5.52
CA ASN A 77 9.79 4.79 4.98
C ASN A 77 11.24 4.31 4.82
N VAL A 78 11.52 3.07 5.21
CA VAL A 78 12.87 2.49 5.08
C VAL A 78 13.36 2.42 3.63
N PHE A 79 12.44 2.43 2.66
CA PHE A 79 12.77 2.44 1.23
C PHE A 79 12.83 3.83 0.60
N ALA A 80 12.60 4.92 1.36
CA ALA A 80 12.49 6.27 0.80
C ALA A 80 13.72 6.71 -0.03
N ASN A 81 14.91 6.21 0.32
CA ASN A 81 16.17 6.47 -0.38
C ASN A 81 16.79 5.20 -0.99
N SER A 82 15.99 4.15 -1.19
CA SER A 82 16.50 2.89 -1.74
C SER A 82 16.85 3.03 -3.23
N PRO A 83 18.01 2.53 -3.69
CA PRO A 83 18.33 2.49 -5.12
C PRO A 83 17.63 1.33 -5.85
N GLN A 84 17.04 0.38 -5.12
CA GLN A 84 16.44 -0.85 -5.68
C GLN A 84 14.93 -0.74 -5.87
N VAL A 85 14.30 0.29 -5.29
CA VAL A 85 12.85 0.43 -5.20
C VAL A 85 12.47 1.86 -5.55
N THR A 86 11.55 2.03 -6.49
CA THR A 86 10.92 3.31 -6.77
C THR A 86 9.99 3.67 -5.61
N TYR A 87 10.30 4.76 -4.90
CA TYR A 87 9.46 5.27 -3.82
C TYR A 87 8.60 6.42 -4.32
N LEU A 88 7.28 6.25 -4.23
CA LEU A 88 6.28 7.25 -4.60
C LEU A 88 5.51 7.67 -3.35
N HIS A 89 5.72 8.90 -2.89
CA HIS A 89 4.88 9.49 -1.84
C HIS A 89 3.66 10.13 -2.49
N LEU A 90 2.51 9.46 -2.39
CA LEU A 90 1.24 9.86 -3.00
C LEU A 90 0.19 9.95 -1.88
N PRO A 91 0.21 11.02 -1.05
CA PRO A 91 -0.70 11.13 0.07
C PRO A 91 -2.15 11.05 -0.39
N LEU A 92 -2.90 10.10 0.17
CA LEU A 92 -4.30 9.91 -0.20
C LEU A 92 -5.21 10.98 0.42
N PHE A 93 -4.85 11.42 1.62
CA PHE A 93 -5.62 12.37 2.40
C PHE A 93 -5.01 13.77 2.28
N ASN A 94 -5.87 14.78 2.16
CA ASN A 94 -5.49 16.18 2.14
C ASN A 94 -6.14 16.94 3.32
N GLU A 95 -5.65 18.15 3.62
CA GLU A 95 -6.12 18.96 4.75
C GLU A 95 -7.60 19.34 4.64
N ALA A 96 -8.11 19.51 3.42
CA ALA A 96 -9.51 19.83 3.18
C ALA A 96 -10.45 18.71 3.66
N LEU A 97 -10.04 17.46 3.47
CA LEU A 97 -10.80 16.30 3.94
C LEU A 97 -10.74 16.12 5.46
N GLU A 98 -9.64 16.50 6.11
CA GLU A 98 -9.45 16.27 7.56
C GLU A 98 -10.57 16.93 8.40
N THR A 99 -10.99 18.13 8.02
CA THR A 99 -12.05 18.86 8.72
C THR A 99 -13.39 18.14 8.62
N ASP A 100 -13.69 17.55 7.47
CA ASP A 100 -14.96 16.85 7.26
C ASP A 100 -14.94 15.44 7.84
N LEU A 101 -13.79 14.75 7.82
CA LEU A 101 -13.62 13.46 8.51
C LEU A 101 -13.84 13.58 10.02
N ARG A 102 -13.40 14.68 10.65
CA ARG A 102 -13.64 14.93 12.08
C ARG A 102 -15.11 15.10 12.43
N LYS A 103 -15.95 15.49 11.47
CA LYS A 103 -17.41 15.65 11.65
C LYS A 103 -18.17 14.35 11.42
N ALA A 104 -17.60 13.40 10.69
CA ALA A 104 -18.21 12.12 10.41
C ALA A 104 -18.34 11.30 11.72
N LYS A 105 -19.54 10.77 11.95
CA LYS A 105 -19.89 10.01 13.15
C LYS A 105 -19.64 8.51 12.98
N THR A 106 -19.53 8.04 11.73
CA THR A 106 -19.35 6.63 11.40
C THR A 106 -18.22 6.41 10.38
N LEU A 107 -17.67 5.19 10.36
CA LEU A 107 -16.69 4.79 9.36
C LEU A 107 -17.28 4.77 7.94
N ILE A 108 -18.58 4.52 7.80
CA ILE A 108 -19.28 4.57 6.51
C ILE A 108 -19.28 6.02 5.99
N GLU A 109 -19.63 6.98 6.84
CA GLU A 109 -19.59 8.41 6.48
C GLU A 109 -18.18 8.85 6.11
N GLN A 110 -17.16 8.42 6.86
CA GLN A 110 -15.76 8.70 6.52
C GLN A 110 -15.38 8.11 5.15
N GLY A 111 -15.79 6.88 4.86
CA GLY A 111 -15.56 6.22 3.58
C GLY A 111 -16.23 6.96 2.41
N LEU A 112 -17.45 7.44 2.59
CA LEU A 112 -18.14 8.24 1.57
C LEU A 112 -17.45 9.60 1.33
N LEU A 113 -16.98 10.26 2.39
CA LEU A 113 -16.22 11.50 2.26
C LEU A 113 -14.89 11.26 1.52
N LEU A 114 -14.18 10.18 1.83
CA LEU A 114 -12.97 9.80 1.10
C LEU A 114 -13.23 9.63 -0.41
N LEU A 115 -14.26 8.87 -0.77
CA LEU A 115 -14.63 8.66 -2.17
C LEU A 115 -15.07 9.95 -2.88
N LYS A 116 -15.63 10.91 -2.13
CA LYS A 116 -16.06 12.20 -2.69
C LYS A 116 -14.88 13.16 -2.90
N HIS A 117 -13.95 13.21 -1.96
CA HIS A 117 -12.91 14.23 -1.91
C HIS A 117 -11.55 13.79 -2.47
N CYS A 118 -11.27 12.48 -2.49
CA CYS A 118 -9.97 11.93 -2.90
C CYS A 118 -10.00 11.29 -4.29
N GLN A 119 -10.95 11.67 -5.16
CA GLN A 119 -11.10 11.01 -6.47
C GLN A 119 -9.84 11.11 -7.33
N GLN A 120 -9.20 12.28 -7.32
CA GLN A 120 -8.01 12.53 -8.11
C GLN A 120 -6.80 11.78 -7.54
N GLU A 121 -6.64 11.76 -6.22
CA GLU A 121 -5.59 11.03 -5.51
C GLU A 121 -5.75 9.51 -5.72
N ILE A 122 -6.97 8.98 -5.59
CA ILE A 122 -7.29 7.58 -5.89
C ILE A 122 -6.93 7.25 -7.34
N LYS A 123 -7.30 8.11 -8.29
CA LYS A 123 -6.95 7.93 -9.70
C LYS A 123 -5.43 7.82 -9.89
N VAL A 124 -4.66 8.74 -9.31
CA VAL A 124 -3.19 8.76 -9.42
C VAL A 124 -2.57 7.49 -8.82
N VAL A 125 -3.08 7.01 -7.68
CA VAL A 125 -2.63 5.76 -7.06
C VAL A 125 -2.93 4.57 -7.96
N MET A 126 -4.12 4.50 -8.55
CA MET A 126 -4.50 3.42 -9.47
C MET A 126 -3.67 3.44 -10.76
N GLU A 127 -3.35 4.62 -11.29
CA GLU A 127 -2.43 4.79 -12.43
C GLU A 127 -1.02 4.32 -12.05
N ALA A 128 -0.51 4.70 -10.88
CA ALA A 128 0.79 4.24 -10.40
C ALA A 128 0.85 2.70 -10.27
N ILE A 129 -0.22 2.07 -9.80
CA ILE A 129 -0.32 0.59 -9.76
C ILE A 129 -0.34 -0.01 -11.17
N ALA A 130 -1.05 0.61 -12.11
CA ALA A 130 -1.21 0.08 -13.47
C ALA A 130 0.08 0.13 -14.29
N PHE A 131 0.99 1.06 -13.99
CA PHE A 131 2.24 1.28 -14.73
C PHE A 131 3.52 0.92 -13.94
N ALA A 132 3.39 0.31 -12.77
CA ALA A 132 4.52 -0.13 -11.93
C ALA A 132 5.20 -1.42 -12.43
#